data_AF-A0A1F5NST5-F1
#
_entry.id   AF-A0A1F5NST5-F1
#
_cell.length_a   1.000
_cell.length_b   1.000
_cell.length_c   1.000
_cell.angle_alpha   90.00
_cell.angle_beta   90.00
_cell.angle_gamma   90.00
#
_symmetry.space_group_name_H-M   'P 1'
#
loop_
_entity.id
_entity.type
_entity.pdbx_description
1 polymer ?
#
loop_
_entity_poly.entity_id
_entity_poly.type
_entity_poly.pdbx_seq_one_letter_code
_entity_poly.pdbx_strand_id
1 'polypeptide(L)' 'MVEVKRKDNESFESLLRRFNRKIQQSGVLIRARRIRFFAPAKSRNLLREDAARRAINREKREELKKLGKLPTRPTFKRR' A
#
# COMPACT_ATOMS: atom_id res chain seq x y z
N MET A 1 5.30 7.15 16.58
CA MET A 1 4.04 6.91 17.31
C MET A 1 2.93 7.63 16.56
N VAL A 2 1.82 6.97 16.24
CA VAL A 2 0.70 7.62 15.53
C VAL A 2 -0.28 8.11 16.56
N GLU A 3 -0.25 9.41 16.86
CA GLU A 3 -1.18 10.03 17.80
C GLU A 3 -2.15 10.96 17.06
N VAL A 4 -3.42 10.93 17.46
CA VAL A 4 -4.47 11.83 16.97
C VAL A 4 -5.24 12.35 18.17
N LYS A 5 -5.13 13.66 18.44
CA LYS A 5 -5.91 14.35 19.46
C LYS A 5 -7.22 14.87 18.86
N ARG A 6 -8.25 14.94 19.72
CA ARG A 6 -9.56 15.52 19.40
C ARG A 6 -9.43 17.03 19.23
N LYS A 7 -10.16 17.56 18.26
CA LYS A 7 -10.31 19.01 18.04
C LYS A 7 -11.64 19.50 18.63
N ASP A 8 -11.69 20.78 18.99
CA ASP A 8 -12.79 21.36 19.79
C ASP A 8 -14.15 21.47 19.08
N ASN A 9 -14.26 21.05 17.81
CA ASN A 9 -15.52 20.98 17.06
C ASN A 9 -15.64 19.72 16.17
N GLU A 10 -15.06 18.60 16.61
CA GLU A 10 -15.04 17.35 15.84
C GLU A 10 -16.01 16.29 16.38
N SER A 11 -16.80 15.71 15.47
CA SER A 11 -17.57 14.48 15.73
C SER A 11 -16.62 13.28 15.87
N PHE A 12 -16.96 12.36 16.77
CA PHE A 12 -16.18 11.14 17.02
C PHE A 12 -15.86 10.34 15.74
N GLU A 13 -16.80 10.27 14.80
CA GLU A 13 -16.60 9.56 13.54
C GLU A 13 -15.49 10.20 12.67
N SER A 14 -15.43 11.54 12.65
CA SER A 14 -14.40 12.28 11.90
C SER A 14 -13.01 12.05 12.49
N LEU A 15 -12.91 11.97 13.82
CA LEU A 15 -11.68 11.63 14.52
C LEU A 15 -11.21 10.20 14.17
N LEU A 16 -12.13 9.23 14.19
CA LEU A 16 -11.83 7.83 13.85
C LEU A 16 -11.36 7.69 12.41
N ARG A 17 -11.98 8.41 11.46
CA ARG A 17 -11.53 8.45 10.05
C ARG A 17 -10.11 8.99 9.91
N ARG A 18 -9.79 10.09 10.60
CA ARG A 18 -8.43 10.65 10.64
C ARG A 18 -7.43 9.66 11.24
N PHE A 19 -7.79 9.01 12.33
CA PHE A 19 -6.96 8.00 12.97
C PHE A 19 -6.65 6.83 12.01
N ASN A 20 -7.68 6.27 11.38
CA ASN A 20 -7.53 5.19 10.41
C ASN A 20 -6.66 5.60 9.23
N ARG A 21 -6.86 6.81 8.68
CA ARG A 21 -6.03 7.34 7.60
C ARG A 21 -4.57 7.52 8.05
N LYS A 22 -4.33 8.03 9.26
CA LYS A 22 -2.98 8.22 9.80
C LYS A 22 -2.28 6.88 10.05
N ILE A 23 -3.00 5.86 10.53
CA ILE A 23 -2.48 4.48 10.63
C ILE A 23 -2.10 3.94 9.26
N GLN A 24 -2.98 4.05 8.27
CA GLN A 24 -2.71 3.56 6.92
C GLN A 24 -1.49 4.24 6.30
N GLN A 25 -1.41 5.57 6.40
CA GLN A 25 -0.27 6.37 5.91
C GLN A 25 1.03 6.03 6.65
N SER A 26 0.96 5.82 7.96
CA SER A 26 2.15 5.48 8.76
C SER A 26 2.76 4.11 8.41
N GLY A 27 1.98 3.21 7.80
CA GLY A 27 2.43 1.86 7.46
C GLY A 27 2.82 0.99 8.67
N VAL A 28 2.52 1.41 9.91
CA VAL A 28 2.93 0.70 11.14
C VAL A 28 2.43 -0.74 11.14
N LEU A 29 1.19 -0.97 10.71
CA LEU A 29 0.63 -2.33 10.59
C LEU A 29 1.33 -3.17 9.52
N ILE A 30 1.71 -2.56 8.39
CA ILE A 30 2.44 -3.25 7.31
C ILE A 30 3.82 -3.65 7.81
N ARG A 31 4.52 -2.74 8.50
CA ARG A 31 5.82 -3.03 9.11
C ARG A 31 5.69 -4.15 10.15
N ALA A 32 4.73 -4.05 11.07
CA ALA A 32 4.51 -5.04 12.12
C ALA A 32 4.23 -6.44 11.53
N ARG A 33 3.42 -6.53 10.47
CA ARG A 33 3.18 -7.79 9.75
C ARG A 33 4.44 -8.32 9.07
N ARG A 34 5.24 -7.44 8.47
CA ARG A 34 6.48 -7.82 7.76
C ARG A 34 7.56 -8.37 8.70
N ILE A 35 7.72 -7.79 9.89
CA ILE A 35 8.77 -8.19 10.85
C ILE A 35 8.32 -9.27 11.84
N ARG A 36 7.06 -9.73 11.75
CA ARG A 36 6.49 -10.71 12.68
C ARG A 36 7.29 -12.01 12.74
N PHE A 37 7.83 -12.44 11.61
CA PHE A 37 8.60 -13.67 11.48
C PHE A 37 9.96 -13.38 10.87
N PHE A 38 10.96 -14.18 11.24
CA PHE A 38 12.27 -14.13 10.60
C PHE A 38 12.16 -14.57 9.13
N ALA A 39 12.77 -13.79 8.24
CA ALA A 39 12.91 -14.14 6.84
C ALA A 39 14.40 -14.02 6.45
N PRO A 40 15.03 -15.09 5.93
CA PRO A 40 16.42 -15.03 5.50
C PRO A 40 16.58 -14.13 4.27
N ALA A 41 17.81 -13.66 4.05
CA ALA A 41 18.15 -12.92 2.83
C ALA A 41 17.93 -13.79 1.58
N LYS A 42 17.37 -13.20 0.53
CA LYS A 42 17.14 -13.90 -0.74
C LYS A 42 18.48 -14.22 -1.42
N SER A 43 18.60 -15.41 -2.00
CA SER A 43 19.74 -15.79 -2.83
C SER A 43 19.76 -14.98 -4.14
N ARG A 44 20.92 -14.95 -4.82
CA ARG A 44 21.07 -14.21 -6.09
C ARG A 44 20.07 -14.66 -7.16
N ASN A 45 19.74 -15.95 -7.22
CA ASN A 45 18.80 -16.49 -8.20
C ASN A 45 17.37 -16.02 -7.91
N LEU A 46 16.93 -16.09 -6.65
CA LEU A 46 15.61 -15.58 -6.24
C LEU A 46 15.46 -14.07 -6.50
N LEU A 47 16.53 -13.30 -6.32
CA LEU A 47 16.53 -11.86 -6.64
C LEU A 47 16.34 -11.60 -8.14
N ARG A 48 17.00 -12.40 -9.00
CA ARG A 48 16.86 -12.29 -10.47
C ARG A 48 15.46 -12.67 -10.93
N GLU A 49 14.91 -13.76 -10.43
CA GLU A 49 13.54 -14.21 -10.74
C GLU A 49 12.50 -13.17 -10.33
N ASP A 50 12.64 -12.60 -9.13
CA ASP A 50 11.76 -11.51 -8.67
C ASP A 50 11.85 -10.27 -9.56
N ALA A 51 13.05 -9.93 -10.05
CA ALA A 51 13.26 -8.81 -10.95
C ALA A 51 12.61 -9.06 -12.32
N ALA A 52 12.81 -10.26 -12.89
CA ALA A 52 12.19 -10.67 -14.15
C ALA A 52 10.66 -10.64 -14.04
N ARG A 53 10.09 -11.19 -12.97
CA ARG A 53 8.64 -11.15 -12.71
C ARG A 53 8.10 -9.72 -12.63
N ARG A 54 8.85 -8.81 -11.99
CA ARG A 54 8.50 -7.39 -11.91
C ARG A 54 8.52 -6.69 -13.28
N ALA A 55 9.45 -7.06 -14.16
CA ALA A 55 9.51 -6.54 -15.53
C ALA A 55 8.30 -7.00 -16.35
N ILE A 56 8.02 -8.31 -16.36
CA ILE A 56 6.88 -8.90 -17.07
C ILE A 56 5.55 -8.28 -16.63
N ASN A 57 5.36 -8.11 -15.32
CA ASN A 57 4.13 -7.51 -14.79
C ASN A 57 3.98 -6.03 -15.18
N ARG A 58 5.10 -5.31 -15.37
CA ARG A 58 5.09 -3.92 -15.84
C ARG A 58 4.65 -3.86 -17.30
N GLU A 59 5.21 -4.70 -18.15
CA GLU A 59 4.85 -4.77 -19.58
C GLU A 59 3.37 -5.11 -19.76
N LYS A 60 2.90 -6.17 -19.11
CA LYS A 60 1.47 -6.56 -19.10
C LYS A 60 0.57 -5.41 -18.66
N ARG A 61 0.98 -4.64 -17.66
CA ARG A 61 0.20 -3.49 -17.18
C ARG A 61 0.15 -2.36 -18.22
N GLU A 62 1.24 -2.09 -18.92
CA GLU A 62 1.25 -1.09 -20.00
C GLU A 62 0.40 -1.53 -21.20
N GLU A 63 0.44 -2.82 -21.57
CA GLU A 63 -0.43 -3.39 -22.60
C GLU A 63 -1.91 -3.26 -22.25
N LEU A 64 -2.29 -3.67 -21.03
CA LEU A 64 -3.66 -3.55 -20.53
C LEU A 64 -4.13 -2.09 -20.46
N LYS A 65 -3.20 -1.15 -20.22
CA LYS A 65 -3.46 0.29 -20.23
C LYS A 65 -3.71 0.79 -21.65
N LYS A 66 -2.89 0.37 -22.62
CA LYS A 66 -3.09 0.66 -24.06
C LYS A 66 -4.43 0.11 -24.58
N LEU A 67 -4.80 -1.10 -24.16
CA LEU A 67 -6.06 -1.75 -24.51
C LEU A 67 -7.29 -1.16 -23.80
N GLY A 68 -7.13 -0.17 -22.91
CA GLY A 68 -8.24 0.45 -22.17
C GLY A 68 -8.90 -0.46 -21.12
N LYS A 69 -8.31 -1.64 -20.83
CA LYS A 69 -8.82 -2.61 -19.85
C LYS A 69 -8.43 -2.26 -18.41
N LEU A 70 -7.57 -1.27 -18.22
CA LEU A 70 -7.26 -0.69 -16.92
C LEU A 70 -7.98 0.66 -16.76
N PRO A 71 -8.55 0.94 -15.56
CA PRO A 71 -9.17 2.23 -15.31
C PRO A 71 -8.11 3.33 -15.41
N THR A 72 -8.35 4.30 -16.30
CA THR A 72 -7.47 5.44 -16.54
C THR A 72 -7.42 6.39 -15.35
N ARG A 73 -8.50 6.41 -14.55
CA ARG A 73 -8.61 7.16 -13.30
C ARG A 73 -8.37 6.22 -12.12
N PRO A 74 -7.67 6.67 -11.05
CA PRO A 74 -7.58 5.88 -9.83
C PRO A 74 -9.01 5.63 -9.30
N THR A 75 -9.42 4.36 -9.25
CA THR A 75 -10.74 3.93 -8.73
C THR A 75 -10.85 4.04 -7.21
N PHE A 76 -9.83 4.62 -6.55
CA PHE A 76 -9.89 4.95 -5.15
C PHE A 76 -11.02 5.96 -4.93
N LYS A 77 -12.20 5.47 -4.53
CA LYS A 77 -13.22 6.32 -3.90
C LYS A 77 -12.54 6.97 -2.69
N ARG A 78 -12.26 8.27 -2.78
CA ARG A 78 -11.95 9.12 -1.63
C ARG A 78 -13.22 9.13 -0.75
N ARG A 79 -13.36 8.12 0.10
CA ARG A 79 -14.31 8.10 1.21
C ARG A 79 -13.74 8.84 2.42
#